data_AF-A0A8X6Y3U5-F1
#
_entry.id   AF-A0A8X6Y3U5-F1
#
_cell.length_a   1.000
_cell.length_b   1.000
_cell.length_c   1.000
_cell.angle_alpha   90.00
_cell.angle_beta   90.00
_cell.angle_gamma   90.00
#
_symmetry.space_group_name_H-M   'P 1'
#
loop_
_entity.id
_entity.type
_entity.pdbx_description
1 polymer ?
#
loop_
_entity_poly.entity_id
_entity_poly.type
_entity_poly.pdbx_seq_one_letter_code
_entity_poly.pdbx_strand_id
1 'polypeptide(L)'
;MKPSKLLRHLNTKHPGVKDKSLGIFERKNRTRRTEEIYEGTTSIKENALRASYLVANRIAKAKKPFSIGEELILSATKDICRELLGEAAVEKIAHVPLSADTVTRRIEEIAEDIEAQLFERINASPWYALQVDESTYIDKAILLLLCLIYIRRMCMRICYVHYLCQPTPQEQNCSSHWMVIYQDN
;
A
#
# COMPACT_ATOMS: atom_id res chain seq x y z
N MET A 1 22.87 -40.78 -0.09
CA MET A 1 22.58 -41.81 0.95
C MET A 1 22.81 -43.19 0.33
N LYS A 2 23.35 -44.19 1.05
CA LYS A 2 23.57 -45.55 0.47
C LYS A 2 22.22 -46.27 0.23
N PRO A 3 22.05 -47.06 -0.84
CA PRO A 3 20.77 -47.73 -1.18
C PRO A 3 20.21 -48.61 -0.05
N SER A 4 21.08 -49.36 0.62
CA SER A 4 20.73 -50.20 1.78
C SER A 4 20.19 -49.39 2.96
N LYS A 5 20.67 -48.16 3.17
CA LYS A 5 20.17 -47.26 4.21
C LYS A 5 18.82 -46.64 3.84
N LEU A 6 18.60 -46.35 2.55
CA LEU A 6 17.35 -45.80 2.05
C LEU A 6 16.20 -46.83 2.16
N LEU A 7 16.47 -48.09 1.76
CA LEU A 7 15.50 -49.19 1.86
C LEU A 7 15.13 -49.46 3.32
N ARG A 8 16.12 -49.52 4.21
CA ARG A 8 15.87 -49.66 5.65
C ARG A 8 15.05 -48.50 6.20
N HIS A 9 15.33 -47.27 5.77
CA HIS A 9 14.58 -46.08 6.19
C HIS A 9 13.12 -46.14 5.73
N LEU A 10 12.87 -46.50 4.46
CA LEU A 10 11.51 -46.69 3.94
C LEU A 10 10.74 -47.74 4.75
N ASN A 11 11.36 -48.89 5.00
CA ASN A 11 10.71 -50.00 5.71
C ASN A 11 10.46 -49.73 7.20
N THR A 12 11.35 -48.98 7.87
CA THR A 12 11.27 -48.74 9.32
C THR A 12 10.56 -47.45 9.70
N LYS A 13 10.64 -46.40 8.87
CA LYS A 13 10.08 -45.07 9.16
C LYS A 13 8.82 -44.75 8.37
N HIS A 14 8.57 -45.43 7.26
CA HIS A 14 7.42 -45.19 6.38
C HIS A 14 6.68 -46.49 6.01
N PRO A 15 6.25 -47.31 6.99
CA PRO A 15 5.67 -48.63 6.72
C PRO A 15 4.38 -48.56 5.88
N GLY A 16 3.58 -47.49 6.00
CA GLY A 16 2.36 -47.28 5.21
C GLY A 16 2.59 -46.83 3.76
N VAL A 17 3.85 -46.73 3.33
CA VAL A 17 4.25 -46.29 1.97
C VAL A 17 5.22 -47.27 1.31
N LYS A 18 5.64 -48.32 2.02
CA LYS A 18 6.67 -49.27 1.57
C LYS A 18 6.26 -50.09 0.33
N ASP A 19 4.98 -50.43 0.22
CA ASP A 19 4.42 -51.26 -0.86
C ASP A 19 3.74 -50.41 -1.95
N LYS A 20 3.84 -49.08 -1.85
CA LYS A 20 3.22 -48.17 -2.81
C LYS A 20 4.07 -48.04 -4.07
N SER A 21 3.41 -48.01 -5.23
CA SER A 21 4.09 -47.89 -6.52
C SER A 21 4.85 -46.57 -6.65
N LEU A 22 5.90 -46.57 -7.46
CA LEU A 22 6.70 -45.37 -7.80
C LEU A 22 5.82 -44.20 -8.27
N GLY A 23 4.73 -44.48 -8.98
CA GLY A 23 3.78 -43.47 -9.47
C GLY A 23 3.16 -42.62 -8.36
N ILE A 24 3.01 -43.13 -7.13
CA ILE A 24 2.51 -42.36 -5.99
C ILE A 24 3.54 -41.32 -5.54
N PHE A 25 4.83 -41.69 -5.53
CA PHE A 25 5.92 -40.77 -5.18
C PHE A 25 6.10 -39.69 -6.25
N GLU A 26 6.03 -40.06 -7.53
CA GLU A 26 6.10 -39.10 -8.64
C GLU A 26 4.92 -38.13 -8.60
N ARG A 27 3.70 -38.62 -8.40
CA ARG A 27 2.51 -37.78 -8.26
C ARG A 27 2.64 -36.82 -7.07
N LYS A 28 3.08 -37.30 -5.92
CA LYS A 28 3.27 -36.47 -4.72
C LYS A 28 4.39 -35.44 -4.91
N ASN A 29 5.45 -35.78 -5.64
CA ASN A 29 6.52 -34.85 -5.97
C ASN A 29 6.06 -33.77 -6.96
N ARG A 30 5.22 -34.12 -7.94
CA ARG A 30 4.56 -33.13 -8.82
C ARG A 30 3.67 -32.19 -8.03
N THR A 31 2.79 -32.71 -7.17
CA THR A 31 1.91 -31.90 -6.32
C THR A 31 2.71 -30.92 -5.46
N ARG A 32 3.77 -31.39 -4.79
CA ARG A 32 4.66 -30.54 -3.97
C ARG A 32 5.33 -29.43 -4.79
N ARG A 33 5.79 -29.73 -6.00
CA ARG A 33 6.34 -28.71 -6.91
C ARG A 33 5.28 -27.69 -7.34
N THR A 34 4.06 -28.14 -7.61
CA THR A 34 2.96 -27.24 -7.95
C THR A 34 2.62 -26.32 -6.78
N GLU A 35 2.61 -26.83 -5.54
CA GLU A 35 2.42 -26.06 -4.32
C GLU A 35 3.55 -25.03 -4.13
N GLU A 36 4.82 -25.43 -4.26
CA GLU A 36 5.98 -24.53 -4.18
C GLU A 36 5.92 -23.40 -5.23
N ILE A 37 5.48 -23.70 -6.46
CA ILE A 37 5.28 -22.70 -7.52
C ILE A 37 4.13 -21.76 -7.16
N TYR A 38 3.01 -22.30 -6.66
CA TYR A 38 1.85 -21.50 -6.28
C TYR A 38 2.17 -20.53 -5.14
N GLU A 39 2.86 -21.01 -4.10
CA GLU A 39 3.35 -20.18 -3.00
C GLU A 39 4.32 -19.10 -3.50
N GLY A 40 5.27 -19.46 -4.38
CA GLY A 40 6.20 -18.51 -4.99
C GLY A 40 5.48 -17.44 -5.82
N THR A 41 4.48 -17.80 -6.62
CA THR A 41 3.71 -16.85 -7.42
C THR A 41 2.83 -15.92 -6.57
N THR A 42 2.26 -16.42 -5.47
CA THR A 42 1.49 -15.61 -4.51
C THR A 42 2.39 -14.59 -3.83
N SER A 43 3.57 -15.02 -3.36
CA SER A 43 4.56 -14.11 -2.76
C SER A 43 5.04 -13.04 -3.74
N ILE A 44 5.27 -13.39 -5.01
CA ILE A 44 5.65 -12.41 -6.05
C ILE A 44 4.55 -11.36 -6.24
N LYS A 45 3.28 -11.76 -6.26
CA LYS A 45 2.14 -10.83 -6.40
C LYS A 45 2.02 -9.88 -5.20
N GLU A 46 2.18 -10.38 -3.98
CA GLU A 46 2.17 -9.55 -2.77
C GLU A 46 3.33 -8.54 -2.75
N ASN A 47 4.53 -8.98 -3.15
CA ASN A 47 5.70 -8.11 -3.22
C ASN A 47 5.53 -7.03 -4.30
N ALA A 48 5.00 -7.38 -5.46
CA ALA A 48 4.70 -6.43 -6.54
C ALA A 48 3.63 -5.40 -6.10
N LEU A 49 2.59 -5.87 -5.42
CA LEU A 49 1.56 -5.01 -4.84
C LEU A 49 2.17 -4.01 -3.84
N ARG A 50 2.96 -4.50 -2.88
CA ARG A 50 3.63 -3.65 -1.88
C ARG A 50 4.58 -2.65 -2.53
N ALA A 51 5.33 -3.07 -3.55
CA ALA A 51 6.19 -2.17 -4.31
C ALA A 51 5.38 -1.05 -4.99
N SER A 52 4.19 -1.35 -5.54
CA SER A 52 3.33 -0.34 -6.16
C SER A 52 2.90 0.76 -5.18
N TYR A 53 2.47 0.40 -3.97
CA TYR A 53 2.13 1.39 -2.93
C TYR A 53 3.32 2.23 -2.51
N LEU A 54 4.51 1.63 -2.38
CA LEU A 54 5.72 2.35 -2.01
C LEU A 54 6.12 3.38 -3.07
N VAL A 55 5.99 3.05 -4.35
CA VAL A 55 6.26 3.98 -5.45
C VAL A 55 5.19 5.06 -5.50
N ALA A 56 3.90 4.70 -5.44
CA ALA A 56 2.79 5.65 -5.46
C ALA A 56 2.89 6.69 -4.32
N ASN A 57 3.20 6.26 -3.10
CA ASN A 57 3.45 7.15 -1.96
C ASN A 57 4.63 8.12 -2.21
N ARG A 58 5.71 7.66 -2.86
CA ARG A 58 6.85 8.53 -3.22
C ARG A 58 6.45 9.55 -4.28
N ILE A 59 5.70 9.16 -5.29
CA ILE A 59 5.17 10.06 -6.34
C ILE A 59 4.30 11.16 -5.70
N ALA A 60 3.37 10.77 -4.83
CA ALA A 60 2.50 11.70 -4.11
C ALA A 60 3.31 12.69 -3.24
N LYS A 61 4.25 12.19 -2.43
CA LYS A 61 5.12 13.04 -1.59
C LYS A 61 5.98 14.00 -2.39
N ALA A 62 6.45 13.58 -3.56
CA ALA A 62 7.23 14.41 -4.47
C ALA A 62 6.34 15.36 -5.32
N LYS A 63 5.01 15.29 -5.19
CA LYS A 63 4.03 16.06 -5.97
C LYS A 63 4.27 15.95 -7.48
N LYS A 64 4.56 14.74 -7.96
CA LYS A 64 4.81 14.46 -9.38
C LYS A 64 3.53 13.96 -10.08
N PRO A 65 3.42 14.14 -11.42
CA PRO A 65 2.35 13.55 -12.20
C PRO A 65 2.30 12.03 -12.02
N PHE A 66 1.10 11.44 -12.06
CA PHE A 66 0.93 9.99 -11.83
C PHE A 66 1.52 9.12 -12.94
N SER A 67 1.59 9.63 -14.18
CA SER A 67 2.17 8.92 -15.33
C SER A 67 3.68 8.70 -15.22
N ILE A 68 4.37 9.43 -14.33
CA ILE A 68 5.83 9.24 -14.11
C ILE A 68 6.17 7.81 -13.67
N GLY A 69 5.21 7.11 -13.06
CA GLY A 69 5.34 5.72 -12.62
C GLY A 69 5.69 4.78 -13.77
N GLU A 70 4.91 4.82 -14.85
CA GLU A 70 5.12 3.95 -16.01
C GLU A 70 6.14 4.51 -17.00
N GLU A 71 6.15 5.83 -17.22
CA GLU A 71 6.99 6.47 -18.24
C GLU A 71 8.48 6.43 -17.88
N LEU A 72 8.81 6.72 -16.62
CA LEU A 72 10.20 6.92 -16.18
C LEU A 72 10.65 5.92 -15.12
N ILE A 73 9.84 5.73 -14.06
CA ILE A 73 10.27 4.90 -12.93
C ILE A 73 10.36 3.43 -13.34
N LEU A 74 9.31 2.92 -13.99
CA LEU A 74 9.27 1.53 -14.44
C LEU A 74 10.31 1.26 -15.54
N SER A 75 10.45 2.16 -16.51
CA SER A 75 11.42 2.04 -17.61
C SER A 75 12.86 2.03 -17.09
N ALA A 76 13.25 3.03 -16.28
CA ALA A 76 14.60 3.10 -15.71
C ALA A 76 14.92 1.89 -14.81
N THR A 77 13.94 1.42 -14.02
CA THR A 77 14.14 0.25 -13.16
C THR A 77 14.36 -1.02 -13.98
N LYS A 78 13.66 -1.19 -15.11
CA LYS A 78 13.89 -2.32 -16.02
C LYS A 78 15.30 -2.30 -16.62
N ASP A 79 15.79 -1.13 -17.04
CA ASP A 79 17.12 -1.02 -17.63
C ASP A 79 18.23 -1.34 -16.62
N ILE A 80 18.14 -0.79 -15.41
CA ILE A 80 19.09 -1.09 -14.32
C ILE A 80 19.07 -2.59 -14.00
N CYS A 81 17.89 -3.19 -13.86
CA CYS A 81 17.80 -4.60 -13.51
C CYS A 81 18.22 -5.55 -14.63
N ARG A 82 18.04 -5.14 -15.89
CA ARG A 82 18.58 -5.89 -17.03
C ARG A 82 20.10 -5.98 -16.97
N GLU A 83 20.76 -4.84 -16.78
CA GLU A 83 22.23 -4.76 -16.74
C GLU A 83 22.84 -5.43 -15.49
N LEU A 84 22.21 -5.25 -14.32
CA LEU A 84 22.79 -5.72 -13.06
C LEU A 84 22.35 -7.12 -12.63
N LEU A 85 21.13 -7.53 -13.00
CA LEU A 85 20.46 -8.73 -12.45
C LEU A 85 19.97 -9.70 -13.54
N GLY A 86 20.00 -9.30 -14.82
CA GLY A 86 19.55 -10.09 -15.95
C GLY A 86 18.03 -10.11 -16.16
N GLU A 87 17.60 -10.76 -17.25
CA GLU A 87 16.20 -10.73 -17.74
C GLU A 87 15.17 -11.30 -16.75
N ALA A 88 15.56 -12.29 -15.93
CA ALA A 88 14.67 -12.86 -14.92
C ALA A 88 14.22 -11.85 -13.86
N ALA A 89 15.03 -10.80 -13.60
CA ALA A 89 14.64 -9.72 -12.70
C ALA A 89 13.68 -8.72 -13.39
N VAL A 90 13.91 -8.46 -14.68
CA VAL A 90 13.07 -7.58 -15.50
C VAL A 90 11.64 -8.09 -15.57
N GLU A 91 11.46 -9.40 -15.75
CA GLU A 91 10.13 -10.04 -15.76
C GLU A 91 9.38 -9.81 -14.44
N LYS A 92 10.07 -9.94 -13.30
CA LYS A 92 9.46 -9.67 -11.98
C LYS A 92 9.05 -8.20 -11.81
N ILE A 93 9.86 -7.27 -12.32
CA ILE A 93 9.57 -5.83 -12.25
C ILE A 93 8.44 -5.44 -13.19
N ALA A 94 8.32 -6.10 -14.35
CA ALA A 94 7.23 -5.88 -15.29
C ALA A 94 5.85 -6.18 -14.68
N HIS A 95 5.78 -7.04 -13.66
CA HIS A 95 4.55 -7.33 -12.92
C HIS A 95 4.17 -6.27 -11.87
N VAL A 96 5.01 -5.26 -11.59
CA VAL A 96 4.67 -4.19 -10.65
C VAL A 96 3.72 -3.21 -11.36
N PRO A 97 2.47 -3.06 -10.88
CA PRO A 97 1.51 -2.20 -11.56
C PRO A 97 1.78 -0.73 -11.20
N LEU A 98 2.25 0.05 -12.19
CA LEU A 98 2.62 1.47 -12.04
C LEU A 98 1.97 2.37 -13.11
N SER A 99 0.91 1.90 -13.78
CA SER A 99 0.13 2.76 -14.68
C SER A 99 -0.41 3.98 -13.93
N ALA A 100 -0.66 5.09 -14.64
CA ALA A 100 -1.22 6.28 -14.04
C ALA A 100 -2.47 5.97 -13.18
N ASP A 101 -3.42 5.20 -13.72
CA ASP A 101 -4.65 4.79 -12.99
C ASP A 101 -4.36 3.98 -11.73
N THR A 102 -3.37 3.07 -11.78
CA THR A 102 -2.98 2.31 -10.60
C THR A 102 -2.38 3.23 -9.55
N VAL A 103 -1.47 4.11 -9.95
CA VAL A 103 -0.82 5.05 -9.03
C VAL A 103 -1.87 5.94 -8.37
N THR A 104 -2.84 6.47 -9.12
CA THR A 104 -3.97 7.25 -8.58
C THR A 104 -4.73 6.45 -7.51
N ARG A 105 -5.21 5.25 -7.85
CA ARG A 105 -5.98 4.43 -6.92
C ARG A 105 -5.18 4.07 -5.66
N ARG A 106 -3.88 3.80 -5.78
CA ARG A 106 -3.02 3.52 -4.62
C ARG A 106 -2.86 4.75 -3.73
N ILE A 107 -2.81 5.94 -4.29
CA ILE A 107 -2.75 7.19 -3.52
C ILE A 107 -4.07 7.44 -2.80
N GLU A 108 -5.21 7.21 -3.47
CA GLU A 108 -6.55 7.29 -2.86
C GLU A 108 -6.67 6.32 -1.68
N GLU A 109 -6.33 5.05 -1.87
CA GLU A 109 -6.36 4.04 -0.79
C GLU A 109 -5.43 4.41 0.39
N ILE A 110 -4.25 4.98 0.11
CA ILE A 110 -3.36 5.49 1.16
C ILE A 110 -4.01 6.68 1.90
N ALA A 111 -4.67 7.57 1.18
CA ALA A 111 -5.34 8.73 1.77
C ALA A 111 -6.50 8.28 2.68
N GLU A 112 -7.33 7.34 2.21
CA GLU A 112 -8.43 6.74 2.97
C GLU A 112 -7.94 6.06 4.25
N ASP A 113 -6.85 5.29 4.18
CA ASP A 113 -6.25 4.64 5.36
C ASP A 113 -5.72 5.68 6.38
N ILE A 114 -5.07 6.74 5.89
CA ILE A 114 -4.59 7.84 6.76
C ILE A 114 -5.78 8.55 7.42
N GLU A 115 -6.85 8.79 6.68
CA GLU A 115 -8.08 9.42 7.17
C GLU A 115 -8.76 8.55 8.23
N ALA A 116 -8.94 7.25 7.97
CA ALA A 116 -9.49 6.30 8.93
C ALA A 116 -8.68 6.28 10.24
N GLN A 117 -7.34 6.18 10.14
CA GLN A 117 -6.46 6.22 11.31
C GLN A 117 -6.51 7.56 12.05
N LEU A 118 -6.77 8.67 11.35
CA LEU A 118 -6.94 9.97 11.97
C LEU A 118 -8.25 10.03 12.75
N PHE A 119 -9.36 9.59 12.16
CA PHE A 119 -10.66 9.51 12.84
C PHE A 119 -10.63 8.62 14.07
N GLU A 120 -10.02 7.44 14.00
CA GLU A 120 -9.84 6.57 15.17
C GLU A 120 -9.12 7.30 16.31
N ARG A 121 -8.09 8.10 15.99
CA ARG A 121 -7.32 8.85 16.99
C ARG A 121 -8.08 10.02 17.58
N ILE A 122 -8.91 10.70 16.77
CA ILE A 122 -9.78 11.79 17.23
C ILE A 122 -10.82 11.24 18.18
N ASN A 123 -11.52 10.17 17.77
CA ASN A 123 -12.58 9.54 18.55
C ASN A 123 -12.06 8.91 19.86
N ALA A 124 -10.79 8.48 19.89
CA ALA A 124 -10.14 8.01 21.11
C ALA A 124 -9.57 9.15 21.98
N SER A 125 -9.62 10.40 21.51
CA SER A 125 -9.08 11.54 22.25
C SER A 125 -10.14 12.10 23.20
N PRO A 126 -9.80 12.37 24.47
CA PRO A 126 -10.74 12.99 25.41
C PRO A 126 -11.10 14.43 25.02
N TRP A 127 -10.22 15.11 24.28
CA TRP A 127 -10.46 16.47 23.80
C TRP A 127 -9.86 16.65 22.41
N TYR A 128 -10.65 17.26 21.52
CA TYR A 128 -10.18 17.77 20.25
C TYR A 128 -10.75 19.17 19.99
N ALA A 129 -10.11 19.93 19.12
CA ALA A 129 -10.60 21.21 18.64
C ALA A 129 -10.46 21.25 17.11
N LEU A 130 -11.43 21.86 16.45
CA LEU A 130 -11.46 22.03 15.01
C LEU A 130 -11.54 23.51 14.68
N GLN A 131 -10.62 23.98 13.85
CA GLN A 131 -10.65 25.32 13.32
C GLN A 131 -10.78 25.23 11.80
N VAL A 132 -11.73 25.97 11.25
CA VAL A 132 -11.90 26.15 9.81
C VAL A 132 -11.52 27.59 9.50
N ASP A 133 -10.59 27.79 8.59
CA ASP A 133 -10.24 29.11 8.06
C ASP A 133 -10.54 29.16 6.57
N GLU A 134 -11.24 30.21 6.15
CA GLU A 134 -11.63 30.42 4.77
C GLU A 134 -10.77 31.55 4.18
N SER A 135 -10.07 31.25 3.09
CA SER A 135 -9.33 32.25 2.33
C SER A 135 -9.78 32.24 0.87
N THR A 136 -9.81 33.41 0.25
CA THR A 136 -10.15 33.54 -1.17
C THR A 136 -8.87 33.51 -2.00
N TYR A 137 -8.79 32.56 -2.94
CA TYR A 137 -7.69 32.46 -3.89
C TYR A 137 -8.02 33.29 -5.15
N ILE A 138 -6.98 33.64 -5.91
CA ILE A 138 -7.11 34.32 -7.19
C ILE A 138 -7.96 33.41 -8.09
N ASP A 139 -9.03 33.93 -8.69
CA ASP A 139 -10.07 33.23 -9.48
C ASP A 139 -11.35 32.77 -8.74
N LYS A 140 -11.67 33.36 -7.58
CA LYS A 140 -12.89 33.04 -6.78
C LYS A 140 -12.94 31.61 -6.24
N ALA A 141 -11.86 30.84 -6.39
CA ALA A 141 -11.73 29.58 -5.67
C ALA A 141 -11.64 29.88 -4.17
N ILE A 142 -12.48 29.20 -3.38
CA ILE A 142 -12.44 29.30 -1.92
C ILE A 142 -11.49 28.21 -1.43
N LEU A 143 -10.57 28.62 -0.58
CA LEU A 143 -9.59 27.76 0.04
C LEU A 143 -9.93 27.59 1.50
N LEU A 144 -10.34 26.37 1.86
CA LEU A 144 -10.68 26.00 3.23
C LEU A 144 -9.48 25.29 3.85
N LEU A 145 -8.91 25.92 4.88
CA LEU A 145 -7.90 25.32 5.73
C LEU A 145 -8.57 24.78 6.99
N LEU A 146 -8.43 23.48 7.22
CA LEU A 146 -8.92 22.82 8.41
C LEU A 146 -7.73 22.51 9.33
N CYS A 147 -7.71 23.09 10.52
CA CYS A 147 -6.74 22.79 11.56
C CYS A 147 -7.42 21.99 12.67
N LEU A 148 -6.95 20.76 12.89
CA LEU A 148 -7.45 19.86 13.92
C LEU A 148 -6.38 19.65 14.98
N ILE A 149 -6.76 19.85 16.24
CA ILE A 149 -5.92 19.64 17.42
C ILE A 149 -6.53 18.52 18.25
N TYR A 150 -5.74 17.52 18.65
CA TYR A 150 -6.21 16.44 19.53
C TYR A 150 -5.08 15.98 20.47
N ILE A 151 -5.46 15.41 21.62
CA ILE A 151 -4.52 14.86 22.59
C ILE A 151 -4.28 13.38 22.32
N ARG A 152 -3.02 12.96 22.25
CA ARG A 152 -2.64 11.55 22.12
C ARG A 152 -1.42 11.24 22.96
N ARG A 153 -1.52 10.25 23.86
CA ARG A 153 -0.44 9.81 24.76
C ARG A 153 0.20 11.00 25.51
N MET A 154 -0.63 11.85 26.12
CA MET A 154 -0.21 13.04 26.88
C MET A 154 0.45 14.16 26.06
N CYS A 155 0.49 14.07 24.72
CA CYS A 155 1.00 15.12 23.85
C CYS A 155 -0.10 15.71 22.96
N MET A 156 -0.10 17.04 22.82
CA MET A 156 -0.92 17.75 21.84
C MET A 156 -0.40 17.47 20.43
N ARG A 157 -1.29 17.11 19.51
CA ARG A 157 -0.98 16.92 18.09
C ARG A 157 -1.82 17.86 17.24
N ILE A 158 -1.22 18.37 16.18
CA ILE A 158 -1.84 19.29 15.23
C ILE A 158 -1.82 18.63 13.84
N CYS A 159 -2.95 18.66 13.16
CA CYS A 159 -3.12 18.19 11.79
C CYS A 159 -3.70 19.33 10.95
N TYR A 160 -3.17 19.52 9.74
CA TYR A 160 -3.64 20.51 8.77
C TYR A 160 -4.17 19.77 7.55
N VAL A 161 -5.38 20.10 7.14
CA VAL A 161 -6.01 19.59 5.91
C VAL A 161 -6.39 20.78 5.04
N HIS A 162 -6.16 20.65 3.74
CA HIS A 162 -6.35 21.72 2.78
C HIS A 162 -7.35 21.29 1.71
N TYR A 163 -8.46 22.02 1.61
CA TYR A 163 -9.50 21.79 0.60
C TYR A 163 -9.60 22.97 -0.34
N LEU A 164 -9.52 22.69 -1.64
CA LEU A 164 -9.78 23.68 -2.69
C LEU A 164 -11.22 23.50 -3.17
N CYS A 165 -12.09 24.47 -2.89
CA CYS A 165 -13.46 24.49 -3.36
C CYS A 165 -13.54 25.28 -4.66
N GLN A 166 -14.05 24.67 -5.73
CA GLN A 166 -14.33 25.38 -6.97
C GLN A 166 -15.59 26.24 -6.80
N PRO A 167 -15.63 27.46 -7.36
CA PRO A 167 -16.69 28.42 -7.05
C PRO A 167 -18.07 27.91 -7.45
N THR A 168 -18.99 27.85 -6.48
CA THR A 168 -20.43 27.98 -6.73
C THR A 168 -20.80 29.46 -6.74
N PRO A 169 -21.78 29.88 -7.56
CA PRO A 169 -22.08 31.30 -7.76
C PRO A 169 -22.97 31.82 -6.64
N GLN A 170 -22.52 31.88 -5.38
CA GLN A 170 -23.12 32.74 -4.36
C GLN A 170 -22.32 32.78 -3.05
N GLU A 171 -22.25 33.99 -2.49
CA GLU A 171 -21.79 34.39 -1.14
C GLU A 171 -20.35 34.92 -1.01
N GLN A 172 -20.31 36.24 -0.81
CA GLN A 172 -19.18 37.03 -0.36
C GLN A 172 -19.39 37.30 1.13
N ASN A 173 -18.66 36.63 2.01
CA ASN A 173 -18.31 37.12 3.35
C ASN A 173 -17.32 36.15 4.01
N CYS A 174 -16.04 36.52 4.07
CA CYS A 174 -15.04 35.76 4.82
C CYS A 174 -15.18 36.08 6.32
N SER A 175 -15.42 35.05 7.13
CA SER A 175 -15.33 35.12 8.60
C SER A 175 -14.64 33.86 9.10
N SER A 176 -13.44 34.00 9.66
CA SER A 176 -12.73 32.90 10.33
C SER A 176 -13.51 32.51 11.59
N HIS A 177 -14.33 31.46 11.51
CA HIS A 177 -15.15 30.98 12.62
C HIS A 177 -14.40 29.89 13.39
N TRP A 178 -14.03 30.19 14.64
CA TRP A 178 -13.43 29.24 15.57
C TRP A 178 -14.54 28.41 16.21
N MET A 179 -14.60 27.10 15.94
CA MET A 179 -15.55 26.19 16.61
C MET A 179 -14.81 25.18 17.49
N VAL A 180 -14.61 25.52 18.75
CA VAL A 180 -14.12 24.55 19.75
C VAL A 180 -15.29 23.64 20.12
N ILE A 181 -15.31 22.42 19.60
CA ILE A 181 -16.27 21.40 20.01
C ILE A 181 -15.71 20.74 21.28
N TYR A 182 -16.25 21.12 22.44
CA TYR A 182 -16.04 20.38 23.67
C TYR A 182 -16.96 19.15 23.65
N GLN A 183 -16.40 17.96 23.81
CA GLN A 183 -17.17 16.77 24.07
C GLN A 183 -17.20 16.58 25.60
N ASP A 184 -18.33 16.92 26.21
CA ASP A 184 -18.60 16.56 27.60
C ASP A 184 -18.80 15.05 27.69
N ASN A 185 -18.00 14.40 28.52
CA ASN A 185 -18.07 12.96 28.83
C ASN A 185 -19.33 12.60 29.62
#